data_AF-A0A5C3N2U7-F1
#
_entry.id   AF-A0A5C3N2U7-F1
#
_cell.length_a   1.000
_cell.length_b   1.000
_cell.length_c   1.000
_cell.angle_alpha   90.00
_cell.angle_beta   90.00
_cell.angle_gamma   90.00
#
_symmetry.space_group_name_H-M   'P 1'
#
loop_
_entity.id
_entity.type
_entity.pdbx_description
1 polymer ?
#
loop_
_entity_poly.entity_id
_entity_poly.type
_entity_poly.pdbx_seq_one_letter_code
_entity_poly.pdbx_strand_id
1 'polypeptide(L)'
;MYTALRPARVNDKFQDPLYLFLELVRAGVMHGNLWSGRAFSGGPSFGTDDEKSCMLLVMRVLSIVPLNFKQSQPWSAPLSRELLVFNSFVRSLTRALRTLLEVTSLNMLLRHDARRARDDLLDITLSLPFQSEVNTGFGILAKVYLDALTHINNRTRVRDPNAEGVREAKLMALEICEETFPGVKDPKGEVERGFRFWDVTLTAMRQLHSEAAVIRDLIDQFEAAEAWLAPMRP
;
A
#
# COMPACT_ATOMS: atom_id res chain seq x y z
N MET A 1 3.00 0.80 16.81
CA MET A 1 4.03 0.68 15.73
C MET A 1 4.93 -0.55 15.88
N TYR A 2 5.65 -0.74 16.99
CA TYR A 2 6.58 -1.89 17.14
C TYR A 2 5.92 -3.26 16.93
N THR A 3 4.77 -3.51 17.57
CA THR A 3 4.03 -4.77 17.43
C THR A 3 3.62 -5.05 15.99
N ALA A 4 3.12 -4.04 15.29
CA ALA A 4 2.69 -4.15 13.90
C ALA A 4 3.83 -4.46 12.93
N LEU A 5 5.05 -3.98 13.20
CA LEU A 5 6.21 -4.21 12.32
C LEU A 5 6.94 -5.54 12.57
N ARG A 6 6.56 -6.33 13.59
CA ARG A 6 7.17 -7.65 13.85
C ARG A 6 7.16 -8.61 12.65
N PRO A 7 6.12 -8.65 11.79
CA PRO A 7 6.11 -9.50 10.59
C PRO A 7 6.97 -8.97 9.44
N ALA A 8 7.43 -7.70 9.51
CA ALA A 8 8.19 -7.07 8.43
C ALA A 8 9.65 -7.53 8.43
N ARG A 9 10.24 -7.65 7.23
CA ARG A 9 11.69 -7.82 7.09
C ARG A 9 12.38 -6.46 7.21
N VAL A 10 13.63 -6.44 7.67
CA VAL A 10 14.41 -5.19 7.81
C VAL A 10 14.48 -4.39 6.51
N ASN A 11 14.63 -5.09 5.38
CA ASN A 11 14.73 -4.47 4.05
C ASN A 11 13.39 -3.99 3.46
N ASP A 12 12.26 -4.30 4.10
CA ASP A 12 10.94 -3.90 3.60
C ASP A 12 10.69 -2.38 3.77
N LYS A 13 11.37 -1.74 4.73
CA LYS A 13 11.30 -0.29 5.03
C LYS A 13 9.88 0.25 5.26
N PHE A 14 9.05 -0.49 6.00
CA PHE A 14 7.64 -0.15 6.24
C PHE A 14 7.36 0.91 7.30
N GLN A 15 8.37 1.58 7.88
CA GLN A 15 8.16 2.59 8.92
C GLN A 15 7.36 3.79 8.40
N ASP A 16 7.85 4.47 7.35
CA ASP A 16 7.17 5.61 6.73
C ASP A 16 5.78 5.21 6.16
N PRO A 17 5.64 4.11 5.38
CA PRO A 17 4.34 3.66 4.90
C PRO A 17 3.34 3.35 6.02
N LEU A 18 3.78 2.72 7.11
CA LEU A 18 2.90 2.43 8.25
C LEU A 18 2.43 3.71 8.95
N TYR A 19 3.32 4.69 9.12
CA TYR A 19 2.93 5.98 9.68
C TYR A 19 1.91 6.69 8.80
N LEU A 20 2.15 6.75 7.49
CA LEU A 20 1.20 7.31 6.52
C LEU A 20 -0.15 6.57 6.56
N PHE A 21 -0.13 5.24 6.62
CA PHE A 21 -1.33 4.43 6.74
C PHE A 21 -2.17 4.82 7.97
N LEU A 22 -1.54 4.94 9.14
CA LEU A 22 -2.23 5.31 10.39
C LEU A 22 -2.84 6.71 10.31
N GLU A 23 -2.12 7.66 9.73
CA GLU A 23 -2.61 9.02 9.53
C GLU A 23 -3.76 9.09 8.50
N LEU A 24 -3.73 8.25 7.46
CA LEU A 24 -4.82 8.13 6.49
C LEU A 24 -6.07 7.45 7.09
N VAL A 25 -5.88 6.48 7.98
CA VAL A 25 -6.97 5.90 8.80
C VAL A 25 -7.57 6.98 9.68
N ARG A 26 -6.74 7.77 10.37
CA ARG A 26 -7.19 8.90 11.22
C ARG A 26 -7.93 9.97 10.40
N ALA A 27 -7.51 10.22 9.17
CA ALA A 27 -8.17 11.14 8.24
C ALA A 27 -9.48 10.57 7.64
N GLY A 28 -9.80 9.29 7.87
CA GLY A 28 -11.02 8.65 7.40
C GLY A 28 -11.04 8.34 5.90
N VAL A 29 -9.89 8.35 5.22
CA VAL A 29 -9.79 8.10 3.77
C VAL A 29 -9.37 6.67 3.42
N MET A 30 -9.03 5.87 4.42
CA MET A 30 -8.61 4.47 4.27
C MET A 30 -9.81 3.54 4.37
N HIS A 31 -10.53 3.30 3.27
CA HIS A 31 -11.69 2.38 3.24
C HIS A 31 -11.86 1.75 1.85
N GLY A 32 -12.76 0.76 1.72
CA GLY A 32 -13.10 0.11 0.43
C GLY A 32 -14.15 0.83 -0.42
N ASN A 33 -14.81 1.87 0.13
CA ASN A 33 -15.91 2.55 -0.55
C ASN A 33 -15.47 3.40 -1.76
N LEU A 34 -16.34 3.49 -2.76
CA LEU A 34 -16.18 4.35 -3.93
C LEU A 34 -16.24 5.83 -3.56
N TRP A 35 -15.39 6.64 -4.20
CA TRP A 35 -15.45 8.09 -4.05
C TRP A 35 -16.66 8.67 -4.78
N SER A 36 -17.46 9.47 -4.08
CA SER A 36 -18.69 10.09 -4.63
C SER A 36 -19.72 9.08 -5.18
N GLY A 37 -19.70 7.82 -4.72
CA GLY A 37 -20.60 6.76 -5.17
C GLY A 37 -20.40 6.33 -6.64
N ARG A 38 -19.27 6.71 -7.25
CA ARG A 38 -18.97 6.41 -8.67
C ARG A 38 -17.70 5.58 -8.79
N ALA A 39 -17.77 4.52 -9.58
CA ALA A 39 -16.59 3.75 -9.95
C ALA A 39 -15.75 4.51 -11.00
N PHE A 40 -14.47 4.72 -10.72
CA PHE A 40 -13.52 5.24 -11.70
C PHE A 40 -12.78 4.12 -12.44
N SER A 41 -12.19 4.44 -13.60
CA SER A 41 -11.46 3.47 -14.40
C SER A 41 -10.21 2.95 -13.70
N GLY A 42 -9.89 1.67 -13.90
CA GLY A 42 -8.71 1.03 -13.33
C GLY A 42 -8.88 0.57 -11.88
N GLY A 43 -10.12 0.48 -11.40
CA GLY A 43 -10.48 -0.28 -10.20
C GLY A 43 -10.59 -1.80 -10.45
N PRO A 44 -11.15 -2.54 -9.48
CA PRO A 44 -11.43 -3.98 -9.55
C PRO A 44 -12.27 -4.40 -10.76
N SER A 45 -11.87 -5.46 -11.46
CA SER A 45 -12.50 -5.88 -12.73
C SER A 45 -13.58 -6.96 -12.56
N PHE A 46 -13.41 -7.85 -11.58
CA PHE A 46 -14.24 -9.05 -11.40
C PHE A 46 -14.89 -9.10 -10.01
N GLY A 47 -15.85 -10.01 -9.84
CA GLY A 47 -16.49 -10.28 -8.54
C GLY A 47 -17.75 -9.46 -8.24
N THR A 48 -18.33 -9.73 -7.08
CA THR A 48 -19.46 -8.96 -6.52
C THR A 48 -19.01 -7.59 -6.05
N ASP A 49 -19.95 -6.69 -5.75
CA ASP A 49 -19.60 -5.34 -5.27
C ASP A 49 -18.84 -5.37 -3.93
N ASP A 50 -19.13 -6.34 -3.06
CA ASP A 50 -18.38 -6.57 -1.82
C ASP A 50 -16.93 -7.01 -2.11
N GLU A 51 -16.74 -7.92 -3.06
CA GLU A 51 -15.41 -8.40 -3.48
C GLU A 51 -14.59 -7.27 -4.12
N LYS A 52 -15.25 -6.41 -4.92
CA LYS A 52 -14.63 -5.21 -5.47
C LYS A 52 -14.24 -4.23 -4.36
N SER A 53 -15.09 -4.02 -3.36
CA SER A 53 -14.76 -3.18 -2.20
C SER A 53 -13.52 -3.70 -1.45
N CYS A 54 -13.44 -5.02 -1.24
CA CYS A 54 -12.28 -5.68 -0.64
C CYS A 54 -11.00 -5.47 -1.46
N MET A 55 -11.07 -5.73 -2.77
CA MET A 55 -9.93 -5.54 -3.67
C MET A 55 -9.49 -4.07 -3.71
N LEU A 56 -10.43 -3.13 -3.72
CA LEU A 56 -10.14 -1.71 -3.75
C LEU A 56 -9.42 -1.25 -2.47
N LEU A 57 -9.84 -1.75 -1.30
CA LEU A 57 -9.15 -1.50 -0.04
C LEU A 57 -7.70 -2.01 -0.10
N VAL A 58 -7.49 -3.24 -0.57
CA VAL A 58 -6.14 -3.82 -0.73
C VAL A 58 -5.29 -2.96 -1.67
N MET A 59 -5.82 -2.57 -2.83
CA MET A 59 -5.11 -1.71 -3.78
C MET A 59 -4.70 -0.37 -3.15
N ARG A 60 -5.58 0.26 -2.36
CA ARG A 60 -5.30 1.53 -1.65
C ARG A 60 -4.19 1.35 -0.62
N VAL A 61 -4.30 0.33 0.24
CA VAL A 61 -3.28 0.04 1.26
C VAL A 61 -1.91 -0.20 0.62
N LEU A 62 -1.84 -1.02 -0.42
CA LEU A 62 -0.56 -1.35 -1.05
C LEU A 62 0.03 -0.17 -1.84
N SER A 63 -0.79 0.75 -2.34
CA SER A 63 -0.31 1.96 -3.03
C SER A 63 0.46 2.95 -2.14
N ILE A 64 0.45 2.77 -0.81
CA ILE A 64 1.24 3.57 0.14
C ILE A 64 2.71 3.12 0.14
N VAL A 65 3.01 1.92 -0.35
CA VAL A 65 4.37 1.39 -0.40
C VAL A 65 5.07 1.86 -1.69
N PRO A 66 6.29 2.42 -1.61
CA PRO A 66 7.04 2.79 -2.80
C PRO A 66 7.44 1.53 -3.58
N LEU A 67 7.10 1.47 -4.87
CA LEU A 67 7.51 0.38 -5.76
C LEU A 67 8.95 0.58 -6.24
N ASN A 68 9.73 -0.50 -6.30
CA ASN A 68 11.13 -0.43 -6.76
C ASN A 68 11.21 -0.51 -8.30
N PHE A 69 11.69 0.56 -8.94
CA PHE A 69 11.86 0.62 -10.39
C PHE A 69 13.31 0.38 -10.82
N LYS A 70 13.50 -0.15 -12.03
CA LYS A 70 14.77 -0.18 -12.74
C LYS A 70 15.05 1.23 -13.28
N GLN A 71 16.23 1.79 -13.02
CA GLN A 71 16.57 3.19 -13.37
C GLN A 71 16.39 3.56 -14.85
N SER A 72 16.37 2.59 -15.77
CA SER A 72 16.44 2.83 -17.22
C SER A 72 15.12 2.70 -17.99
N GLN A 73 14.00 2.31 -17.35
CA GLN A 73 12.75 2.08 -18.07
C GLN A 73 11.59 2.95 -17.55
N PRO A 74 10.88 3.66 -18.45
CA PRO A 74 9.69 4.41 -18.07
C PRO A 74 8.52 3.48 -17.71
N TRP A 75 7.58 3.99 -16.93
CA TRP A 75 6.33 3.27 -16.62
C TRP A 75 5.49 3.07 -17.88
N SER A 76 5.15 1.82 -18.19
CA SER A 76 4.34 1.44 -19.36
C SER A 76 2.97 0.84 -19.01
N ALA A 77 2.64 0.75 -17.72
CA ALA A 77 1.43 0.06 -17.26
C ALA A 77 0.18 0.97 -17.22
N PRO A 78 -1.03 0.38 -17.18
CA PRO A 78 -2.27 1.12 -17.30
C PRO A 78 -2.50 2.11 -16.15
N LEU A 79 -3.17 3.22 -16.45
CA LEU A 79 -3.51 4.25 -15.48
C LEU A 79 -4.75 3.86 -14.67
N SER A 80 -4.68 3.96 -13.34
CA SER A 80 -5.85 3.80 -12.46
C SER A 80 -6.31 5.16 -11.94
N ARG A 81 -7.45 5.66 -12.44
CA ARG A 81 -8.06 6.91 -11.95
C ARG A 81 -8.52 6.77 -10.51
N GLU A 82 -9.00 5.58 -10.15
CA GLU A 82 -9.40 5.24 -8.79
C GLU A 82 -8.23 5.44 -7.80
N LEU A 83 -7.06 4.92 -8.13
CA LEU A 83 -5.86 5.10 -7.30
C LEU A 83 -5.27 6.51 -7.40
N LEU A 84 -5.45 7.23 -8.49
CA LEU A 84 -5.02 8.63 -8.58
C LEU A 84 -5.78 9.55 -7.61
N VAL A 85 -7.09 9.32 -7.44
CA VAL A 85 -7.88 10.04 -6.44
C VAL A 85 -7.31 9.76 -5.06
N PHE A 86 -7.12 8.48 -4.72
CA PHE A 86 -6.53 8.10 -3.43
C PHE A 86 -5.12 8.70 -3.22
N ASN A 87 -4.28 8.66 -4.26
CA ASN A 87 -2.92 9.20 -4.23
C ASN A 87 -2.90 10.72 -3.98
N SER A 88 -3.96 11.45 -4.31
CA SER A 88 -4.04 12.87 -3.98
C SER A 88 -4.02 13.11 -2.45
N PHE A 89 -4.70 12.25 -1.68
CA PHE A 89 -4.67 12.28 -0.21
C PHE A 89 -3.29 11.91 0.32
N VAL A 90 -2.70 10.83 -0.21
CA VAL A 90 -1.36 10.36 0.18
C VAL A 90 -0.33 11.47 -0.04
N ARG A 91 -0.29 12.06 -1.25
CA ARG A 91 0.65 13.15 -1.56
C ARG A 91 0.43 14.39 -0.70
N SER A 92 -0.82 14.77 -0.48
CA SER A 92 -1.13 15.92 0.37
C SER A 92 -0.66 15.71 1.80
N LEU A 93 -0.86 14.51 2.35
CA LEU A 93 -0.42 14.14 3.70
C LEU A 93 1.10 14.05 3.80
N THR A 94 1.76 13.35 2.87
CA THR A 94 3.23 13.21 2.83
C THR A 94 3.90 14.58 2.79
N ARG A 95 3.42 15.51 1.96
CA ARG A 95 3.93 16.89 1.91
C ARG A 95 3.72 17.64 3.20
N ALA A 96 2.53 17.57 3.79
CA ALA A 96 2.24 18.25 5.05
C ALA A 96 3.14 17.76 6.19
N LEU A 97 3.33 16.44 6.31
CA LEU A 97 4.23 15.83 7.30
C LEU A 97 5.69 16.22 7.05
N ARG A 98 6.12 16.22 5.78
CA ARG A 98 7.47 16.63 5.42
C ARG A 98 7.74 18.09 5.80
N THR A 99 6.85 19.00 5.42
CA THR A 99 6.95 20.42 5.77
C THR A 99 6.94 20.63 7.29
N LEU A 100 6.08 19.91 8.03
CA LEU A 100 6.03 20.01 9.48
C LEU A 100 7.38 19.64 10.12
N LEU A 101 8.01 18.55 9.65
CA LEU A 101 9.30 18.11 10.16
C LEU A 101 10.41 19.12 9.84
N GLU A 102 10.49 19.59 8.59
CA GLU A 102 11.49 20.57 8.17
C GLU A 102 11.37 21.89 8.96
N VAL A 103 10.15 22.39 9.15
CA VAL A 103 9.89 23.61 9.93
C VAL A 103 10.19 23.39 11.42
N THR A 104 9.88 22.23 11.97
CA THR A 104 10.20 21.90 13.37
C THR A 104 11.71 21.82 13.59
N SER A 105 12.44 21.14 12.69
CA SER A 105 13.90 21.07 12.73
C SER A 105 14.54 22.45 12.58
N LEU A 106 14.04 23.28 11.66
CA LEU A 106 14.49 24.66 11.50
C LEU A 106 14.23 25.48 12.77
N ASN A 107 13.05 25.36 13.38
CA ASN A 107 12.72 26.05 14.63
C ASN A 107 13.67 25.65 15.78
N MET A 108 14.01 24.37 15.91
CA MET A 108 15.00 23.91 16.92
C MET A 108 16.39 24.54 16.69
N LEU A 109 16.82 24.67 15.43
CA LEU A 109 18.07 25.35 15.10
C LEU A 109 18.02 26.84 15.41
N LEU A 110 16.90 27.51 15.10
CA LEU A 110 16.74 28.96 15.34
C LEU A 110 16.61 29.30 16.83
N ARG A 111 15.96 28.44 17.62
CA ARG A 111 15.79 28.62 19.08
C ARG A 111 17.01 28.26 19.91
N HIS A 112 18.09 27.79 19.27
CA HIS A 112 19.28 27.26 19.95
C HIS A 112 19.03 25.97 20.76
N ASP A 113 17.91 25.28 20.50
CA ASP A 113 17.60 23.96 21.09
C ASP A 113 18.45 22.84 20.42
N ALA A 114 19.14 23.16 19.32
CA ALA A 114 20.05 22.28 18.61
C ALA A 114 21.40 22.97 18.28
N ARG A 115 22.44 22.17 18.04
CA ARG A 115 23.77 22.66 17.63
C ARG A 115 23.70 23.36 16.26
N ARG A 116 24.14 24.61 16.17
CA ARG A 116 24.11 25.43 14.93
C ARG A 116 25.38 25.39 14.09
N ALA A 117 26.55 25.29 14.72
CA ALA A 117 27.83 25.16 14.00
C ALA A 117 27.94 23.73 13.44
N ARG A 118 27.43 23.55 12.23
CA ARG A 118 27.23 22.28 11.53
C ARG A 118 27.48 22.46 10.03
N ASP A 119 28.11 21.47 9.43
CA ASP A 119 28.43 21.45 7.99
C ASP A 119 27.61 20.37 7.25
N ASP A 120 26.74 19.66 7.97
CA ASP A 120 25.98 18.47 7.55
C ASP A 120 24.47 18.73 7.38
N LEU A 121 24.07 19.97 7.09
CA LEU A 121 22.65 20.36 6.94
C LEU A 121 21.95 19.62 5.79
N LEU A 122 22.68 19.30 4.72
CA LEU A 122 22.16 18.50 3.61
C LEU A 122 21.87 17.07 4.06
N ASP A 123 22.78 16.46 4.81
CA ASP A 123 22.62 15.08 5.31
C ASP A 123 21.43 15.00 6.29
N ILE A 124 21.25 16.03 7.14
CA ILE A 124 20.04 16.14 7.97
C ILE A 124 18.79 16.14 7.10
N THR A 125 18.75 17.00 6.08
CA THR A 125 17.59 17.13 5.19
C THR A 125 17.29 15.81 4.47
N LEU A 126 18.31 15.10 3.98
CA LEU A 126 18.15 13.80 3.32
C LEU A 126 17.77 12.67 4.30
N SER A 127 18.11 12.79 5.58
CA SER A 127 17.77 11.78 6.60
C SER A 127 16.35 11.93 7.18
N LEU A 128 15.71 13.08 6.98
CA LEU A 128 14.32 13.28 7.39
C LEU A 128 13.38 12.34 6.61
N PRO A 129 12.34 11.79 7.24
CA PRO A 129 11.39 10.89 6.57
C PRO A 129 10.49 11.63 5.57
N PHE A 130 9.66 10.87 4.84
CA PHE A 130 8.69 11.40 3.87
C PHE A 130 9.30 12.20 2.71
N GLN A 131 10.56 11.92 2.37
CA GLN A 131 11.25 12.61 1.27
C GLN A 131 10.67 12.22 -0.10
N SER A 132 10.32 10.94 -0.27
CA SER A 132 9.84 10.41 -1.55
C SER A 132 8.32 10.31 -1.54
N GLU A 133 7.70 10.86 -2.58
CA GLU A 133 6.28 10.63 -2.84
C GLU A 133 6.09 9.24 -3.46
N VAL A 134 5.10 8.52 -2.97
CA VAL A 134 4.71 7.24 -3.57
C VAL A 134 3.81 7.46 -4.78
N ASN A 135 3.88 6.52 -5.72
CA ASN A 135 3.03 6.51 -6.89
C ASN A 135 1.98 5.39 -6.77
N THR A 136 1.02 5.37 -7.70
CA THR A 136 -0.05 4.36 -7.71
C THR A 136 0.43 2.98 -8.18
N GLY A 137 1.69 2.83 -8.57
CA GLY A 137 2.22 1.66 -9.27
C GLY A 137 2.08 0.37 -8.48
N PHE A 138 2.33 0.41 -7.16
CA PHE A 138 2.21 -0.78 -6.32
C PHE A 138 0.76 -1.27 -6.24
N GLY A 139 -0.21 -0.37 -6.06
CA GLY A 139 -1.63 -0.72 -6.09
C GLY A 139 -2.06 -1.33 -7.44
N ILE A 140 -1.49 -0.83 -8.55
CA ILE A 140 -1.73 -1.38 -9.90
C ILE A 140 -1.09 -2.77 -10.06
N LEU A 141 0.11 -2.99 -9.53
CA LEU A 141 0.77 -4.29 -9.52
C LEU A 141 -0.08 -5.34 -8.79
N ALA A 142 -0.56 -5.01 -7.58
CA ALA A 142 -1.45 -5.88 -6.82
C ALA A 142 -2.77 -6.16 -7.56
N LYS A 143 -3.33 -5.14 -8.21
CA LYS A 143 -4.53 -5.26 -9.03
C LYS A 143 -4.33 -6.25 -10.18
N VAL A 144 -3.22 -6.13 -10.92
CA VAL A 144 -2.90 -7.04 -12.03
C VAL A 144 -2.74 -8.47 -11.55
N TYR A 145 -2.04 -8.69 -10.44
CA TYR A 145 -1.90 -10.02 -9.84
C TYR A 145 -3.26 -10.65 -9.49
N LEU A 146 -4.09 -9.93 -8.74
CA LEU A 146 -5.39 -10.43 -8.27
C LEU A 146 -6.39 -10.64 -9.42
N ASP A 147 -6.40 -9.74 -10.41
CA ASP A 147 -7.24 -9.90 -11.60
C ASP A 147 -6.77 -11.08 -12.46
N ALA A 148 -5.46 -11.24 -12.65
CA ALA A 148 -4.90 -12.36 -13.41
C ALA A 148 -5.28 -13.70 -12.75
N LEU A 149 -5.10 -13.80 -11.43
CA LEU A 149 -5.47 -15.01 -10.67
C LEU A 149 -6.97 -15.29 -10.76
N THR A 150 -7.80 -14.27 -10.61
CA THR A 150 -9.27 -14.40 -10.73
C THR A 150 -9.67 -14.82 -12.15
N HIS A 151 -9.01 -14.26 -13.17
CA HIS A 151 -9.26 -14.61 -14.57
C HIS A 151 -8.88 -16.07 -14.88
N ILE A 152 -7.72 -16.54 -14.42
CA ILE A 152 -7.26 -17.93 -14.56
C ILE A 152 -8.22 -18.87 -13.83
N ASN A 153 -8.75 -18.46 -12.67
CA ASN A 153 -9.74 -19.21 -11.90
C ASN A 153 -11.18 -18.97 -12.38
N ASN A 154 -11.41 -19.01 -13.70
CA ASN A 154 -12.73 -18.91 -14.33
C ASN A 154 -13.55 -17.66 -13.93
N ARG A 155 -12.87 -16.51 -13.72
CA ARG A 155 -13.46 -15.25 -13.26
C ARG A 155 -14.12 -15.33 -11.87
N THR A 156 -13.70 -16.28 -11.06
CA THR A 156 -14.16 -16.47 -9.68
C THR A 156 -12.99 -16.37 -8.73
N ARG A 157 -13.23 -15.86 -7.52
CA ARG A 157 -12.18 -15.82 -6.50
C ARG A 157 -11.72 -17.23 -6.11
N VAL A 158 -10.45 -17.36 -5.77
CA VAL A 158 -9.95 -18.57 -5.11
C VAL A 158 -10.53 -18.63 -3.70
N ARG A 159 -11.11 -19.77 -3.31
CA ARG A 159 -11.67 -19.98 -1.96
C ARG A 159 -10.80 -20.90 -1.11
N ASP A 160 -10.20 -21.91 -1.72
CA ASP A 160 -9.29 -22.84 -1.07
C ASP A 160 -7.88 -22.66 -1.66
N PRO A 161 -6.88 -22.23 -0.87
CA PRO A 161 -5.52 -22.06 -1.35
C PRO A 161 -4.84 -23.38 -1.75
N ASN A 162 -5.34 -24.53 -1.28
CA ASN A 162 -4.77 -25.86 -1.52
C ASN A 162 -5.52 -26.67 -2.57
N ALA A 163 -6.56 -26.10 -3.20
CA ALA A 163 -7.27 -26.78 -4.27
C ALA A 163 -6.37 -27.05 -5.48
N GLU A 164 -6.70 -28.08 -6.23
CA GLU A 164 -5.95 -28.51 -7.41
C GLU A 164 -5.85 -27.36 -8.44
N GLY A 165 -4.66 -27.15 -9.01
CA GLY A 165 -4.39 -26.09 -9.98
C GLY A 165 -4.24 -24.67 -9.41
N VAL A 166 -4.62 -24.40 -8.15
CA VAL A 166 -4.52 -23.05 -7.56
C VAL A 166 -3.07 -22.59 -7.44
N ARG A 167 -2.15 -23.48 -7.06
CA ARG A 167 -0.72 -23.15 -6.97
C ARG A 167 -0.15 -22.74 -8.33
N GLU A 168 -0.51 -23.45 -9.39
CA GLU A 168 -0.09 -23.14 -10.76
C GLU A 168 -0.70 -21.82 -11.23
N ALA A 169 -1.98 -21.57 -10.92
CA ALA A 169 -2.65 -20.31 -11.20
C ALA A 169 -1.98 -19.11 -10.53
N LYS A 170 -1.54 -19.26 -9.27
CA LYS A 170 -0.76 -18.23 -8.54
C LYS A 170 0.59 -17.95 -9.21
N LEU A 171 1.30 -19.01 -9.62
CA LEU A 171 2.58 -18.86 -10.32
C LEU A 171 2.41 -18.17 -11.69
N MET A 172 1.41 -18.58 -12.47
CA MET A 172 1.07 -17.94 -13.74
C MET A 172 0.68 -16.46 -13.55
N ALA A 173 -0.09 -16.12 -12.51
CA ALA A 173 -0.43 -14.73 -12.20
C ALA A 173 0.83 -13.89 -11.84
N LEU A 174 1.80 -14.48 -11.15
CA LEU A 174 3.08 -13.84 -10.86
C LEU A 174 3.95 -13.64 -12.12
N GLU A 175 3.92 -14.60 -13.05
CA GLU A 175 4.59 -14.48 -14.35
C GLU A 175 3.98 -13.36 -15.20
N ILE A 176 2.64 -13.27 -15.24
CA ILE A 176 1.95 -12.15 -15.92
C ILE A 176 2.38 -10.79 -15.34
N CYS A 177 2.56 -10.68 -14.02
CA CYS A 177 3.10 -9.47 -13.41
C CYS A 177 4.52 -9.17 -13.89
N GLU A 178 5.38 -10.19 -14.00
CA GLU A 178 6.75 -10.01 -14.47
C GLU A 178 6.81 -9.50 -15.91
N GLU A 179 5.95 -10.03 -16.79
CA GLU A 179 5.82 -9.59 -18.18
C GLU A 179 5.18 -8.20 -18.31
N THR A 180 4.16 -7.90 -17.50
CA THR A 180 3.42 -6.64 -17.57
C THR A 180 4.24 -5.45 -17.06
N PHE A 181 5.15 -5.68 -16.10
CA PHE A 181 5.92 -4.63 -15.44
C PHE A 181 7.43 -4.79 -15.64
N PRO A 182 7.94 -4.71 -16.88
CA PRO A 182 9.36 -4.93 -17.17
C PRO A 182 10.28 -3.90 -16.46
N GLY A 183 9.76 -2.70 -16.20
CA GLY A 183 10.46 -1.63 -15.49
C GLY A 183 10.49 -1.76 -13.97
N VAL A 184 9.77 -2.73 -13.38
CA VAL A 184 9.79 -2.99 -11.93
C VAL A 184 10.91 -3.98 -11.61
N LYS A 185 11.65 -3.71 -10.54
CA LYS A 185 12.71 -4.60 -10.05
C LYS A 185 12.07 -5.71 -9.23
N ASP A 186 12.23 -6.95 -9.68
CA ASP A 186 11.66 -8.16 -9.05
C ASP A 186 10.14 -8.04 -8.75
N PRO A 187 9.28 -8.01 -9.79
CA PRO A 187 7.84 -7.85 -9.62
C PRO A 187 7.21 -8.91 -8.71
N LYS A 188 7.73 -10.14 -8.74
CA LYS A 188 7.25 -11.25 -7.88
C LYS A 188 7.54 -10.98 -6.41
N GLY A 189 8.79 -10.62 -6.09
CA GLY A 189 9.17 -10.23 -4.73
C GLY A 189 8.45 -8.97 -4.24
N GLU A 190 8.12 -8.03 -5.13
CA GLU A 190 7.31 -6.85 -4.79
C GLU A 190 5.87 -7.24 -4.45
N VAL A 191 5.23 -8.18 -5.16
CA VAL A 191 3.89 -8.67 -4.80
C VAL A 191 3.90 -9.28 -3.38
N GLU A 192 4.87 -10.15 -3.08
CA GLU A 192 5.02 -10.71 -1.73
C GLU A 192 5.28 -9.63 -0.67
N ARG A 193 6.09 -8.61 -1.01
CA ARG A 193 6.35 -7.46 -0.13
C ARG A 193 5.07 -6.70 0.16
N GLY A 194 4.20 -6.52 -0.84
CA GLY A 194 2.89 -5.92 -0.66
C GLY A 194 2.07 -6.67 0.39
N PHE A 195 1.95 -7.99 0.24
CA PHE A 195 1.16 -8.78 1.18
C PHE A 195 1.73 -8.81 2.60
N ARG A 196 3.06 -8.75 2.77
CA ARG A 196 3.66 -8.52 4.09
C ARG A 196 3.28 -7.16 4.67
N PHE A 197 3.22 -6.11 3.85
CA PHE A 197 2.74 -4.80 4.32
C PHE A 197 1.27 -4.85 4.73
N TRP A 198 0.44 -5.56 3.97
CA TRP A 198 -0.95 -5.79 4.35
C TRP A 198 -1.06 -6.44 5.74
N ASP A 199 -0.26 -7.48 6.05
CA ASP A 199 -0.24 -8.11 7.38
C ASP A 199 0.16 -7.13 8.49
N VAL A 200 1.15 -6.27 8.23
CA VAL A 200 1.56 -5.19 9.14
C VAL A 200 0.39 -4.24 9.41
N THR A 201 -0.32 -3.81 8.37
CA THR A 201 -1.47 -2.90 8.50
C THR A 201 -2.66 -3.55 9.21
N LEU A 202 -2.96 -4.81 8.92
CA LEU A 202 -4.02 -5.55 9.59
C LEU A 202 -3.72 -5.74 11.08
N THR A 203 -2.46 -6.04 11.42
CA THR A 203 -2.00 -6.11 12.81
C THR A 203 -2.18 -4.76 13.51
N ALA A 204 -1.85 -3.65 12.84
CA ALA A 204 -2.05 -2.31 13.37
C ALA A 204 -3.54 -1.99 13.58
N MET A 205 -4.40 -2.34 12.62
CA MET A 205 -5.85 -2.13 12.72
C MET A 205 -6.49 -2.93 13.86
N ARG A 206 -6.10 -4.20 14.03
CA ARG A 206 -6.52 -5.03 15.16
C ARG A 206 -6.09 -4.44 16.50
N GLN A 207 -4.87 -3.90 16.56
CA GLN A 207 -4.39 -3.21 17.76
C GLN A 207 -5.22 -1.96 18.06
N LEU A 208 -5.43 -1.08 17.07
CA LEU A 208 -6.26 0.11 17.24
C LEU A 208 -7.69 -0.23 17.68
N HIS A 209 -8.25 -1.32 17.15
CA HIS A 209 -9.57 -1.79 17.56
C HIS A 209 -9.60 -2.22 19.03
N SER A 210 -8.57 -2.95 19.50
CA SER A 210 -8.45 -3.33 20.91
C SER A 210 -8.33 -2.14 21.86
N GLU A 211 -7.81 -1.02 21.37
CA GLU A 211 -7.67 0.25 22.10
C GLU A 211 -8.89 1.18 21.91
N ALA A 212 -9.95 0.72 21.22
CA ALA A 212 -11.14 1.50 20.85
C ALA A 212 -10.82 2.80 20.07
N ALA A 213 -9.68 2.82 19.37
CA ALA A 213 -9.17 3.97 18.61
C ALA A 213 -9.64 3.98 17.14
N VAL A 214 -10.46 3.02 16.73
CA VAL A 214 -10.99 2.91 15.36
C VAL A 214 -12.45 2.46 15.36
N ILE A 215 -13.21 2.96 14.38
CA ILE A 215 -14.62 2.62 14.19
C ILE A 215 -14.76 1.15 13.79
N ARG A 216 -15.77 0.47 14.34
CA ARG A 216 -16.02 -0.96 14.11
C ARG A 216 -16.22 -1.30 12.62
N ASP A 217 -17.02 -0.52 11.92
CA ASP A 217 -17.28 -0.72 10.49
C ASP A 217 -16.00 -0.72 9.64
N LEU A 218 -14.97 0.01 10.09
CA LEU A 218 -13.70 0.05 9.38
C LEU A 218 -12.88 -1.22 9.60
N ILE A 219 -12.76 -1.71 10.84
CA ILE A 219 -12.06 -2.98 11.07
C ILE A 219 -12.79 -4.15 10.40
N ASP A 220 -14.12 -4.13 10.36
CA ASP A 220 -14.92 -5.16 9.68
C ASP A 220 -14.62 -5.19 8.17
N GLN A 221 -14.37 -4.04 7.53
CA GLN A 221 -13.90 -4.00 6.13
C GLN A 221 -12.51 -4.64 5.95
N PHE A 222 -11.59 -4.42 6.90
CA PHE A 222 -10.25 -5.02 6.84
C PHE A 222 -10.30 -6.54 7.06
N GLU A 223 -11.11 -7.03 7.99
CA GLU A 223 -11.29 -8.47 8.22
C GLU A 223 -11.99 -9.14 7.04
N ALA A 224 -13.00 -8.50 6.44
CA ALA A 224 -13.65 -8.99 5.23
C ALA A 224 -12.67 -9.05 4.04
N ALA A 225 -11.85 -8.01 3.86
CA ALA A 225 -10.83 -7.98 2.83
C ALA A 225 -9.75 -9.04 3.09
N GLU A 226 -9.39 -9.31 4.34
CA GLU A 226 -8.46 -10.38 4.69
C GLU A 226 -9.02 -11.76 4.36
N ALA A 227 -10.26 -12.04 4.76
CA ALA A 227 -10.91 -13.31 4.45
C ALA A 227 -11.05 -13.55 2.94
N TRP A 228 -11.27 -12.47 2.18
CA TRP A 228 -11.27 -12.49 0.72
C TRP A 228 -9.87 -12.74 0.15
N LEU A 229 -8.85 -12.07 0.69
CA LEU A 229 -7.48 -12.06 0.16
C LEU A 229 -6.68 -13.31 0.50
N ALA A 230 -6.85 -13.87 1.70
CA ALA A 230 -6.01 -14.93 2.25
C ALA A 230 -5.82 -16.15 1.32
N PRO A 231 -6.87 -16.69 0.65
CA PRO A 231 -6.70 -17.82 -0.27
C PRO A 231 -5.88 -17.48 -1.53
N MET A 232 -5.85 -16.20 -1.91
CA MET A 232 -5.26 -15.70 -3.15
C MET A 232 -3.81 -15.24 -3.01
N ARG A 233 -3.26 -15.20 -1.79
CA ARG A 233 -1.87 -14.80 -1.56
C ARG A 233 -0.88 -15.79 -2.18
N PRO A 234 0.26 -15.33 -2.73
CA PRO A 234 1.31 -16.19 -3.29
C PRO A 234 1.96 -17.08 -2.23
#